data_AF-A0A2S1X1U3-F1
#
_entry.id   AF-A0A2S1X1U3-F1
#
_cell.length_a   1.000
_cell.length_b   1.000
_cell.length_c   1.000
_cell.angle_alpha   90.00
_cell.angle_beta   90.00
_cell.angle_gamma   90.00
#
_symmetry.space_group_name_H-M   'P 1'
#
loop_
_entity.id
_entity.type
_entity.pdbx_description
1 polymer ?
#
loop_
_entity_poly.entity_id
_entity_poly.type
_entity_poly.pdbx_seq_one_letter_code
_entity_poly.pdbx_strand_id
1 'polypeptide(L)' 'IGGHGGGIYNAGTLTVTDSTLSGNSSEVGGGIYNLGTMTVTSSTFFQNGSFGFGG' A
#
# COMPACT_ATOMS: atom_id res chain seq x y z
N ILE A 1 12.92 0.40 -14.50
CA ILE A 1 12.16 1.51 -13.85
C ILE A 1 11.20 0.87 -12.85
N GLY A 2 11.65 0.62 -11.61
CA GLY A 2 10.87 -0.11 -10.63
C GLY A 2 9.89 0.82 -9.91
N GLY A 3 8.59 0.61 -10.12
CA GLY A 3 7.55 1.38 -9.44
C GLY A 3 7.42 0.90 -7.99
N HIS A 4 8.08 1.60 -7.06
CA HIS A 4 7.94 1.36 -5.63
C HIS A 4 6.61 1.96 -5.13
N GLY A 5 5.57 1.13 -4.96
CA GLY A 5 4.30 1.55 -4.34
C GLY A 5 3.08 1.30 -5.23
N GLY A 6 2.30 0.27 -4.91
CA GLY A 6 1.21 -0.23 -5.77
C GLY A 6 -0.08 0.54 -5.72
N GLY A 7 -0.15 1.57 -4.89
CA GLY A 7 -1.34 2.39 -4.73
C GLY A 7 -1.18 3.47 -3.69
N ILE A 8 -0.39 3.23 -2.65
CA ILE A 8 0.02 4.26 -1.71
C ILE A 8 1.53 4.17 -1.48
N TYR A 9 2.24 5.28 -1.67
CA TYR A 9 3.60 5.49 -1.19
C TYR A 9 3.55 6.50 -0.04
N ASN A 10 3.95 6.09 1.16
CA ASN A 10 4.08 7.01 2.30
C ASN A 10 5.50 6.99 2.87
N ALA A 11 6.20 8.12 2.81
CA ALA A 11 7.49 8.33 3.47
C ALA A 11 7.40 9.26 4.70
N GLY A 12 6.19 9.72 5.05
CA GLY A 12 5.90 10.60 6.18
C GLY A 12 4.86 9.98 7.12
N THR A 13 3.91 10.77 7.60
CA THR A 13 2.79 10.26 8.39
C THR A 13 1.53 10.18 7.54
N LEU A 14 0.94 8.99 7.43
CA LEU A 14 -0.32 8.76 6.74
C LEU A 14 -1.34 8.14 7.69
N THR A 15 -2.47 8.83 7.84
CA THR A 15 -3.61 8.34 8.60
C THR A 15 -4.71 7.94 7.63
N VAL A 16 -5.10 6.67 7.68
CA VAL A 16 -6.21 6.11 6.91
C VAL A 16 -7.30 5.72 7.90
N THR A 17 -8.47 6.34 7.78
CA THR A 17 -9.60 6.07 8.69
C THR A 17 -10.86 5.83 7.87
N ASP A 18 -11.61 4.77 8.20
CA ASP A 18 -12.86 4.37 7.53
C ASP A 18 -12.76 4.29 5.99
N SER A 19 -11.59 3.92 5.47
CA SER A 19 -11.34 3.88 4.03
C SER A 19 -11.32 2.46 3.49
N THR A 20 -11.73 2.28 2.23
CA THR A 20 -11.53 1.01 1.52
C THR A 20 -10.45 1.20 0.47
N LEU A 21 -9.34 0.49 0.63
CA LEU A 21 -8.22 0.49 -0.28
C LEU A 21 -8.20 -0.84 -1.01
N SER A 22 -8.50 -0.83 -2.30
CA SER A 22 -8.65 -2.07 -3.06
C SER A 22 -8.12 -2.00 -4.48
N GLY A 23 -7.58 -3.13 -4.96
CA GLY A 23 -7.07 -3.25 -6.33
C GLY A 23 -5.73 -2.54 -6.55
N ASN A 24 -5.01 -2.19 -5.48
CA ASN A 24 -3.71 -1.55 -5.62
C ASN A 24 -2.63 -2.61 -5.87
N SER A 25 -1.89 -2.48 -6.97
CA SER A 25 -0.84 -3.42 -7.35
C SER A 25 0.46 -2.73 -7.77
N SER A 26 1.60 -3.14 -7.23
CA SER A 26 2.95 -2.74 -7.70
C SER A 26 3.89 -3.92 -7.87
N GLU A 27 4.99 -3.69 -8.57
CA GLU A 27 6.14 -4.58 -8.59
C GLU A 27 6.77 -4.81 -7.20
N VAL A 28 6.84 -3.80 -6.33
CA VAL A 28 7.53 -3.89 -5.04
C VAL A 28 6.70 -3.25 -3.92
N GLY A 29 6.34 -4.03 -2.90
CA GLY A 29 5.67 -3.55 -1.69
C GLY A 29 4.15 -3.77 -1.63
N GLY A 30 3.58 -4.50 -2.59
CA GLY A 30 2.13 -4.68 -2.66
C GLY A 30 1.40 -3.36 -2.90
N GLY A 31 0.10 -3.33 -2.67
CA GLY A 31 -0.69 -2.13 -2.91
C GLY A 31 -0.33 -0.91 -2.07
N ILE A 32 0.50 -1.06 -1.02
CA ILE A 32 0.89 0.02 -0.12
C ILE A 32 2.34 -0.13 0.31
N TYR A 33 3.17 0.85 -0.04
CA TYR A 33 4.54 0.97 0.40
C TYR A 33 4.68 2.10 1.41
N ASN A 34 4.94 1.76 2.67
CA ASN A 34 5.08 2.71 3.76
C ASN A 34 6.50 2.65 4.34
N LEU A 35 7.29 3.72 4.14
CA LEU A 35 8.59 3.97 4.75
C LEU A 35 8.53 4.87 5.99
N GLY A 36 7.38 5.53 6.22
CA GLY A 36 7.14 6.37 7.38
C GLY A 36 6.16 5.74 8.39
N THR A 37 5.38 6.57 9.09
CA THR A 37 4.34 6.10 10.01
C THR A 37 3.00 6.01 9.28
N MET A 38 2.41 4.82 9.25
CA MET A 38 1.04 4.63 8.76
C MET A 38 0.15 4.21 9.92
N THR A 39 -0.91 4.96 10.17
CA THR A 39 -1.98 4.57 11.09
C THR A 39 -3.21 4.24 10.30
N VAL A 40 -3.71 3.02 10.48
CA VAL A 40 -4.95 2.58 9.86
C VAL A 40 -5.97 2.29 10.95
N THR A 41 -7.14 2.90 10.85
CA THR A 41 -8.26 2.66 11.74
C THR A 41 -9.51 2.35 10.91
N SER A 42 -10.22 1.28 11.25
CA SER A 42 -11.49 0.90 10.60
C SER A 42 -11.45 0.83 9.05
N SER A 43 -10.28 0.55 8.46
CA SER A 43 -10.13 0.54 7.00
C SER A 43 -9.99 -0.87 6.46
N THR A 44 -10.50 -1.10 5.25
CA THR A 44 -10.47 -2.40 4.57
C THR A 44 -9.43 -2.38 3.46
N PHE A 45 -8.49 -3.33 3.50
CA PHE A 45 -7.51 -3.55 2.42
C PHE A 45 -7.80 -4.87 1.73
N PHE A 46 -8.34 -4.85 0.52
CA PHE A 46 -8.65 -6.09 -0.23
C PHE A 46 -8.13 -6.04 -1.67
N GLN A 47 -7.67 -7.17 -2.22
CA GLN A 47 -7.06 -7.23 -3.56
C GLN A 47 -5.87 -6.25 -3.75
N ASN A 48 -5.12 -5.99 -2.69
CA ASN A 48 -3.86 -5.25 -2.81
C ASN A 48 -2.72 -6.28 -2.91
N GLY A 49 -2.02 -6.34 -4.04
CA GLY A 49 -1.07 -7.43 -4.33
C GLY A 49 0.21 -6.94 -5.00
N SER A 50 1.36 -7.54 -4.68
CA SER A 50 2.59 -7.29 -5.43
C SER A 50 2.67 -8.22 -6.62
N PHE A 51 3.00 -7.67 -7.81
CA PHE A 51 3.37 -8.45 -8.99
C PHE A 51 4.84 -8.90 -8.98
N GLY A 52 5.60 -8.60 -7.91
CA GLY A 52 7.01 -8.96 -7.79
C GLY A 52 7.23 -10.45 -7.55
N PHE A 53 8.11 -11.05 -8.36
CA PHE A 53 8.59 -12.42 -8.33
C PHE A 53 9.31 -12.83 -7.02
N GLY A 54 8.59 -12.86 -5.90
CA GLY A 54 9.14 -13.30 -4.61
C GLY A 54 8.09 -13.23 -3.53
N GLY A 55 7.50 -14.38 -3.22
CA GLY A 55 6.76 -14.61 -1.96
C GLY A 55 7.72 -14.86 -0.81
#